data_AF-T0JNN5-F1
#
_entry.id   AF-T0JNN5-F1
#
_cell.length_a   1.000
_cell.length_b   1.000
_cell.length_c   1.000
_cell.angle_alpha   90.00
_cell.angle_beta   90.00
_cell.angle_gamma   90.00
#
_symmetry.space_group_name_H-M   'P 1'
#
loop_
_entity.id
_entity.type
_entity.pdbx_description
1 polymer ?
#
loop_
_entity_poly.entity_id
_entity_poly.type
_entity_poly.pdbx_seq_one_letter_code
_entity_poly.pdbx_strand_id
1 'polypeptide(L)'
;MIGQSETDLQRLRDDISSYNSELTTRLATFKSANSGVKGLVFDTKASFDTVVENFAQYGAKDATCYGSSDCIWADNYHAGLAIHKLLAQNLVKGVAENFVF
;
A
#
# COMPACT_ATOMS: atom_id res chain seq x y z
N MET A 1 11.93 -2.45 -5.84
CA MET A 1 11.58 -3.81 -6.32
C MET A 1 12.62 -4.82 -5.87
N ILE A 2 12.24 -6.09 -5.79
CA ILE A 2 13.16 -7.15 -5.37
C ILE A 2 14.31 -7.25 -6.38
N GLY A 3 15.55 -7.12 -5.88
CA GLY A 3 16.77 -7.18 -6.69
C GLY A 3 17.20 -5.87 -7.35
N GLN A 4 16.58 -4.72 -7.04
CA GLN A 4 17.05 -3.42 -7.52
C GLN A 4 18.27 -2.88 -6.74
N SER A 5 19.04 -2.00 -7.38
CA SER A 5 20.17 -1.32 -6.74
C SER A 5 19.70 -0.40 -5.62
N GLU A 6 20.55 -0.18 -4.60
CA GLU A 6 20.20 0.71 -3.50
C GLU A 6 19.96 2.15 -3.96
N THR A 7 20.68 2.61 -4.99
CA THR A 7 20.47 3.92 -5.61
C THR A 7 19.06 4.05 -6.20
N ASP A 8 18.60 3.02 -6.94
CA ASP A 8 17.25 3.02 -7.51
C ASP A 8 16.18 2.91 -6.43
N LEU A 9 16.41 2.10 -5.39
CA LEU A 9 15.50 1.97 -4.26
C LEU A 9 15.39 3.27 -3.47
N GLN A 10 16.50 4.00 -3.27
CA GLN A 10 16.49 5.29 -2.59
C GLN A 10 15.68 6.31 -3.39
N ARG A 11 15.93 6.44 -4.69
CA ARG A 11 15.13 7.32 -5.56
C ARG A 11 13.64 6.98 -5.50
N LEU A 12 13.30 5.68 -5.58
CA LEU A 12 11.91 5.23 -5.48
C LEU A 12 11.25 5.63 -4.14
N ARG A 13 11.97 5.48 -3.02
CA ARG A 13 11.45 5.88 -1.70
C ARG A 13 11.23 7.39 -1.61
N ASP A 14 12.13 8.18 -2.17
CA ASP A 14 12.00 9.64 -2.22
C ASP A 14 10.81 10.06 -3.08
N ASP A 15 10.65 9.46 -4.26
CA ASP A 15 9.51 9.71 -5.16
C ASP A 15 8.17 9.36 -4.49
N ILE A 16 8.08 8.19 -3.82
CA ILE A 16 6.90 7.77 -3.07
C ILE A 16 6.58 8.76 -1.95
N SER A 17 7.59 9.21 -1.19
CA SER A 17 7.42 10.17 -0.10
C SER A 17 6.88 11.51 -0.61
N SER A 18 7.49 12.06 -1.67
CA SER A 18 7.03 13.29 -2.31
C SER A 18 5.61 13.16 -2.85
N TYR A 19 5.31 12.06 -3.55
CA TYR A 19 3.97 11.82 -4.11
C TYR A 19 2.90 11.73 -3.02
N ASN A 20 3.14 10.97 -1.94
CA ASN A 20 2.17 10.78 -0.86
C ASN A 20 1.87 12.10 -0.12
N SER A 21 2.89 12.93 0.10
CA SER A 21 2.74 14.27 0.69
C SER A 21 1.88 15.19 -0.21
N GLU A 22 2.19 15.22 -1.51
CA GLU A 22 1.47 16.03 -2.49
C GLU A 22 0.02 15.56 -2.67
N LEU A 23 -0.23 14.24 -2.67
CA LEU A 23 -1.57 13.68 -2.81
C LEU A 23 -2.50 14.14 -1.67
N THR A 24 -1.99 14.13 -0.44
CA THR A 24 -2.74 14.60 0.75
C THR A 24 -3.07 16.08 0.64
N THR A 25 -2.07 16.89 0.27
CA THR A 25 -2.25 18.34 0.06
C THR A 25 -3.27 18.63 -1.03
N ARG A 26 -3.19 17.92 -2.15
CA ARG A 26 -4.09 18.10 -3.30
C ARG A 26 -5.51 17.68 -2.99
N LEU A 27 -5.71 16.59 -2.25
CA LEU A 27 -7.05 16.20 -1.82
C LEU A 27 -7.67 17.25 -0.89
N ALA A 28 -6.88 17.81 0.04
CA ALA A 28 -7.36 18.88 0.92
C ALA A 28 -7.79 20.12 0.12
N THR A 29 -6.95 20.57 -0.82
CA THR A 29 -7.27 21.68 -1.73
C THR A 29 -8.52 21.39 -2.54
N PHE A 30 -8.66 20.18 -3.08
CA PHE A 30 -9.82 19.79 -3.87
C PHE A 30 -11.12 19.85 -3.04
N LYS A 31 -11.11 19.31 -1.81
CA LYS A 31 -12.28 19.35 -0.92
C LYS A 31 -12.66 20.77 -0.52
N SER A 32 -11.68 21.64 -0.27
CA SER A 32 -11.93 23.05 0.04
C SER A 32 -12.54 23.83 -1.13
N ALA A 33 -12.15 23.52 -2.37
CA ALA A 33 -12.67 24.15 -3.57
C ALA A 33 -14.03 23.58 -4.03
N ASN A 34 -14.43 22.41 -3.53
CA ASN A 34 -15.61 21.68 -4.00
C ASN A 34 -16.48 21.23 -2.82
N SER A 35 -17.37 22.11 -2.38
CA SER A 35 -18.33 21.85 -1.31
C SER A 35 -19.15 20.58 -1.56
N GLY A 36 -19.25 19.72 -0.56
CA GLY A 36 -20.02 18.47 -0.62
C GLY A 36 -19.23 17.24 -1.07
N VAL A 37 -18.02 17.41 -1.63
CA VAL A 37 -17.13 16.29 -1.94
C VAL A 37 -16.60 15.67 -0.65
N LYS A 38 -16.75 14.36 -0.52
CA LYS A 38 -16.03 13.56 0.47
C LYS A 38 -14.87 12.83 -0.23
N GLY A 39 -13.75 12.72 0.46
CA GLY A 39 -12.58 12.04 -0.04
C GLY A 39 -11.63 11.68 1.08
N LEU A 40 -10.92 10.57 0.90
CA LEU A 40 -9.98 9.95 1.83
C LEU A 40 -8.73 9.53 1.05
N VAL A 41 -7.54 9.84 1.57
CA VAL A 41 -6.31 9.14 1.16
C VAL A 41 -6.22 7.88 2.00
N PHE A 42 -6.19 6.72 1.34
CA PHE A 42 -6.03 5.43 2.01
C PHE A 42 -4.55 5.02 1.99
N ASP A 43 -3.93 4.92 3.15
CA ASP A 43 -2.54 4.49 3.27
C ASP A 43 -2.41 2.98 3.08
N THR A 44 -1.80 2.60 1.97
CA THR A 44 -1.57 1.19 1.62
C THR A 44 -0.34 0.62 2.31
N LYS A 45 0.63 1.47 2.70
CA LYS A 45 1.94 1.06 3.22
C LYS A 45 1.80 0.18 4.45
N ALA A 46 0.91 0.55 5.37
CA ALA A 46 0.69 -0.22 6.60
C ALA A 46 0.31 -1.69 6.35
N SER A 47 -0.46 -1.97 5.29
CA SER A 47 -0.83 -3.35 4.94
C SER A 47 0.36 -4.13 4.35
N PHE A 48 1.17 -3.46 3.53
CA PHE A 48 2.41 -4.04 2.99
C PHE A 48 3.41 -4.35 4.11
N ASP A 49 3.71 -3.37 4.96
CA ASP A 49 4.65 -3.52 6.08
C ASP A 49 4.23 -4.69 6.98
N THR A 50 2.94 -4.73 7.37
CA THR A 50 2.42 -5.79 8.25
C THR A 50 2.67 -7.18 7.68
N VAL A 51 2.40 -7.40 6.39
CA VAL A 51 2.58 -8.72 5.76
C VAL A 51 4.05 -9.04 5.54
N VAL A 52 4.85 -8.07 5.11
CA VAL A 52 6.29 -8.25 4.86
C VAL A 52 7.03 -8.56 6.16
N GLU A 53 6.75 -7.84 7.24
CA GLU A 53 7.39 -8.03 8.55
C GLU A 53 6.97 -9.34 9.22
N ASN A 54 5.78 -9.85 8.90
CA ASN A 54 5.20 -11.05 9.51
C ASN A 54 4.98 -12.19 8.48
N PHE A 55 5.80 -12.26 7.43
CA PHE A 55 5.60 -13.13 6.27
C PHE A 55 5.24 -14.58 6.62
N ALA A 56 5.86 -15.15 7.67
CA ALA A 56 5.60 -16.51 8.13
C ALA A 56 4.17 -16.73 8.65
N GLN A 57 3.57 -15.72 9.31
CA GLN A 57 2.18 -15.76 9.75
C GLN A 57 1.19 -15.76 8.57
N TYR A 58 1.64 -15.25 7.43
CA TYR A 58 0.89 -15.22 6.18
C TYR A 58 1.22 -16.41 5.26
N GLY A 59 1.95 -17.41 5.77
CA GLY A 59 2.22 -18.66 5.07
C GLY A 59 3.42 -18.64 4.12
N ALA A 60 4.17 -17.54 4.06
CA ALA A 60 5.34 -17.43 3.19
C ALA A 60 6.63 -17.93 3.85
N LYS A 61 7.53 -18.45 3.02
CA LYS A 61 8.85 -18.94 3.45
C LYS A 61 9.81 -17.82 3.84
N ASP A 62 9.73 -16.68 3.15
CA ASP A 62 10.55 -15.50 3.35
C ASP A 62 9.81 -14.26 2.81
N ALA A 63 10.36 -13.07 3.10
CA ALA A 63 9.77 -11.79 2.71
C ALA A 63 10.01 -11.39 1.23
N THR A 64 10.83 -12.14 0.49
CA THR A 64 11.25 -11.80 -0.88
C THR A 64 10.85 -12.83 -1.92
N CYS A 65 10.14 -13.88 -1.52
CA CYS A 65 9.74 -14.92 -2.44
C CYS A 65 8.59 -14.47 -3.34
N TYR A 66 8.59 -14.97 -4.57
CA TYR A 66 7.57 -14.68 -5.57
C TYR A 66 7.31 -15.90 -6.46
N GLY A 67 6.20 -15.86 -7.20
CA GLY A 67 5.88 -16.83 -8.26
C GLY A 67 5.09 -18.07 -7.81
N SER A 68 4.65 -18.13 -6.55
CA SER A 68 3.82 -19.22 -6.02
C SER A 68 2.74 -18.71 -5.06
N SER A 69 1.71 -19.52 -4.80
CA SER A 69 0.58 -19.13 -3.95
C SER A 69 0.94 -18.96 -2.47
N ASP A 70 2.04 -19.57 -2.04
CA ASP A 70 2.64 -19.42 -0.71
C ASP A 70 3.67 -18.28 -0.68
N CYS A 71 3.74 -17.43 -1.69
CA CYS A 71 4.56 -16.23 -1.68
C CYS A 71 3.75 -14.95 -1.47
N ILE A 72 4.34 -13.99 -0.77
CA ILE A 72 3.71 -12.69 -0.53
C ILE A 72 3.84 -11.73 -1.72
N TRP A 73 4.62 -12.11 -2.74
CA TRP A 73 4.75 -11.41 -4.01
C TRP A 73 4.32 -12.32 -5.17
N ALA A 74 3.68 -11.76 -6.19
CA ALA A 74 3.32 -12.49 -7.40
C ALA A 74 4.51 -12.60 -8.36
N ASP A 75 5.27 -11.52 -8.50
CA ASP A 75 6.54 -11.42 -9.22
C ASP A 75 7.50 -10.49 -8.45
N ASN A 76 8.54 -9.94 -9.10
CA ASN A 76 9.50 -9.06 -8.42
C ASN A 76 8.99 -7.63 -8.16
N TYR A 77 7.72 -7.34 -8.49
CA TYR A 77 7.06 -6.04 -8.33
C TYR A 77 5.69 -6.13 -7.64
N HIS A 78 4.81 -7.00 -8.12
CA HIS A 78 3.41 -7.06 -7.76
C HIS A 78 3.17 -7.83 -6.47
N ALA A 79 2.25 -7.32 -5.66
CA ALA A 79 1.81 -7.95 -4.42
C ALA A 79 1.12 -9.31 -4.68
N GLY A 80 1.36 -10.26 -3.77
CA GLY A 80 0.69 -11.55 -3.75
C GLY A 80 -0.65 -11.52 -3.00
N LEU A 81 -1.29 -12.68 -2.88
CA LEU A 81 -2.64 -12.81 -2.32
C LEU A 81 -2.74 -12.36 -0.86
N ALA A 82 -1.73 -12.67 -0.03
CA ALA A 82 -1.73 -12.30 1.38
C ALA A 82 -1.81 -10.78 1.58
N ILE A 83 -0.99 -10.03 0.84
CA ILE A 83 -0.98 -8.56 0.86
C ILE A 83 -2.32 -8.02 0.36
N HIS A 84 -2.79 -8.50 -0.80
CA HIS A 84 -4.07 -8.05 -1.35
C HIS A 84 -5.25 -8.29 -0.41
N LYS A 85 -5.28 -9.43 0.30
CA LYS A 85 -6.33 -9.74 1.27
C LYS A 85 -6.36 -8.75 2.43
N LEU A 86 -5.22 -8.50 3.07
CA LEU A 86 -5.15 -7.56 4.19
C LEU A 86 -5.45 -6.12 3.73
N LEU A 87 -4.90 -5.73 2.57
CA LEU A 87 -5.14 -4.42 1.98
C LEU A 87 -6.63 -4.16 1.73
N ALA A 88 -7.35 -5.15 1.18
CA ALA A 88 -8.79 -5.06 0.94
C ALA A 88 -9.58 -4.94 2.24
N GLN A 89 -9.23 -5.71 3.28
CA GLN A 89 -9.86 -5.62 4.60
C GLN A 89 -9.69 -4.23 5.21
N ASN A 90 -8.48 -3.68 5.17
CA ASN A 90 -8.19 -2.34 5.69
C ASN A 90 -8.87 -1.24 4.86
N LEU A 91 -8.99 -1.40 3.54
CA LEU A 91 -9.72 -0.46 2.69
C LEU A 91 -11.20 -0.43 3.07
N VAL A 92 -11.85 -1.59 3.21
CA VAL A 92 -13.26 -1.67 3.60
C VAL A 92 -13.48 -1.03 4.96
N LYS A 93 -12.60 -1.29 5.93
CA LYS A 93 -12.64 -0.65 7.25
C LYS A 93 -12.53 0.87 7.14
N GLY A 94 -11.52 1.36 6.43
CA GLY A 94 -11.30 2.81 6.24
C GLY A 94 -12.48 3.49 5.55
N VAL A 95 -13.09 2.85 4.55
CA VAL A 95 -14.30 3.36 3.89
C VAL A 95 -15.47 3.42 4.87
N ALA A 96 -15.74 2.33 5.59
CA ALA A 96 -16.87 2.27 6.54
C ALA A 96 -16.75 3.28 7.68
N GLU A 97 -15.54 3.56 8.16
CA GLU A 97 -15.29 4.54 9.22
C GLU A 97 -15.44 6.00 8.75
N ASN A 98 -15.25 6.28 7.47
CA ASN A 98 -15.20 7.65 6.93
C ASN A 98 -16.42 8.02 6.07
N PHE A 99 -17.17 7.05 5.59
CA PHE A 99 -18.33 7.26 4.73
C PHE A 99 -19.53 6.47 5.27
N VAL A 100 -20.61 7.21 5.55
CA VAL A 100 -21.95 6.63 5.74
C VAL A 100 -22.69 6.80 4.43
N PHE A 101 -23.23 5.69 3.92
CA PHE A 101 -24.03 5.62 2.71
C PHE A 101 -25.51 5.48 3.08
#